data_AF-O58188-F1
#
_entry.id   AF-O58188-F1
#
_cell.length_a   1.000
_cell.length_b   1.000
_cell.length_c   1.000
_cell.angle_alpha   90.00
_cell.angle_beta   90.00
_cell.angle_gamma   90.00
#
_symmetry.space_group_name_H-M   'P 1'
#
loop_
_entity.id
_entity.type
_entity.pdbx_description
1 polymer ?
#
loop_
_entity_poly.entity_id
_entity_poly.type
_entity_poly.pdbx_seq_one_letter_code
_entity_poly.pdbx_strand_id
1 'polypeptide(L)'
;MPCKNFFTTRPIMEEDCLWDKRRKIVDDLFRTVLRGNIAILLGPRRVGKTSVVNVISQKFAKRRNHHYIYFNFSRFIGARAISIADIEPKRTSLKLITTSKSYVISLKGISVEVRKTSIEEFTSDFSTLVRILSQNSERGLLIFDEAQVLARLKNLDFRGLIQEITDSYPNISMIFTGSMPGLLIEYLNPGPDKPNFMRASETFTLSRWNVEEGLEFLKKGFESYGISVRNELELERAVKELGGIPGFISYYGITVINLVRSGVPVEKALPRALEESKRYALEEWKKDLEAFLNVYNSPIYVEVMKVLASSYPTALKGAEVYRRMNRAPKRIQHIYKYLDVLEKVGFIRSEGGKYWIEDPILRELLT
;
A
#
# COMPACT_ATOMS: atom_id res chain seq x y z
N MET A 1 -11.56 -22.33 10.69
CA MET A 1 -12.19 -22.97 9.50
C MET A 1 -11.23 -22.79 8.33
N PRO A 2 -11.13 -23.71 7.36
CA PRO A 2 -10.33 -23.44 6.17
C PRO A 2 -10.89 -22.20 5.45
N CYS A 3 -10.00 -21.34 4.95
CA CYS A 3 -10.39 -20.13 4.25
C CYS A 3 -11.27 -20.48 3.04
N LYS A 4 -12.53 -20.02 3.02
CA LYS A 4 -13.49 -20.35 1.94
C LYS A 4 -13.08 -19.79 0.57
N ASN A 5 -12.30 -18.70 0.55
CA ASN A 5 -11.84 -18.01 -0.66
C ASN A 5 -10.33 -17.80 -0.60
N PHE A 6 -9.55 -18.85 -0.88
CA PHE A 6 -8.10 -18.81 -0.80
C PHE A 6 -7.50 -17.80 -1.79
N PHE A 7 -7.98 -17.81 -3.04
CA PHE A 7 -7.64 -16.78 -4.01
C PHE A 7 -8.70 -15.68 -4.01
N THR A 8 -8.26 -14.44 -3.83
CA THR A 8 -9.11 -13.25 -3.84
C THR A 8 -8.39 -12.07 -4.48
N THR A 9 -9.15 -11.24 -5.23
CA THR A 9 -8.71 -9.91 -5.69
C THR A 9 -9.08 -8.81 -4.69
N ARG A 10 -9.97 -9.11 -3.74
CA ARG A 10 -10.39 -8.17 -2.70
C ARG A 10 -9.48 -8.29 -1.48
N PRO A 11 -9.26 -7.17 -0.76
CA PRO A 11 -8.55 -7.21 0.52
C PRO A 11 -9.16 -8.23 1.48
N ILE A 12 -8.31 -9.03 2.11
CA ILE A 12 -8.71 -10.08 3.05
C ILE A 12 -9.16 -9.43 4.36
N MET A 13 -10.23 -9.97 4.95
CA MET A 13 -10.80 -9.50 6.22
C MET A 13 -10.59 -10.49 7.37
N GLU A 14 -10.30 -11.75 7.06
CA GLU A 14 -10.14 -12.85 8.02
C GLU A 14 -8.67 -13.23 8.15
N GLU A 15 -8.20 -13.31 9.40
CA GLU A 15 -6.79 -13.62 9.71
C GLU A 15 -6.38 -15.01 9.18
N ASP A 16 -7.29 -15.99 9.26
CA ASP A 16 -7.11 -17.36 8.77
C ASP A 16 -6.94 -17.44 7.24
N CYS A 17 -7.29 -16.38 6.52
CA CYS A 17 -7.11 -16.27 5.07
C CYS A 17 -5.81 -15.56 4.68
N LEU A 18 -5.09 -14.93 5.62
CA LEU A 18 -3.79 -14.33 5.32
C LEU A 18 -2.73 -15.42 5.12
N TRP A 19 -1.94 -15.27 4.07
CA TRP A 19 -0.83 -16.16 3.77
C TRP A 19 0.47 -15.69 4.44
N ASP A 20 1.28 -16.63 4.92
CA ASP A 20 2.71 -16.41 5.22
C ASP A 20 2.99 -15.31 6.29
N LYS A 21 4.15 -14.65 6.24
CA LYS A 21 4.66 -13.51 7.03
C LYS A 21 3.65 -12.40 7.28
N ARG A 22 2.57 -12.31 6.51
CA ARG A 22 1.47 -11.36 6.77
C ARG A 22 0.83 -11.61 8.13
N ARG A 23 0.67 -12.88 8.56
CA ARG A 23 0.14 -13.21 9.89
C ARG A 23 1.05 -12.71 11.00
N LYS A 24 2.36 -12.97 10.86
CA LYS A 24 3.36 -12.48 11.81
C LYS A 24 3.34 -10.96 11.91
N ILE A 25 3.28 -10.26 10.78
CA ILE A 25 3.16 -8.79 10.74
C ILE A 25 1.86 -8.32 11.39
N VAL A 26 0.74 -9.03 11.20
CA VAL A 26 -0.52 -8.72 11.92
C VAL A 26 -0.30 -8.80 13.43
N ASP A 27 0.33 -9.85 13.93
CA ASP A 27 0.56 -10.01 15.37
C ASP A 27 1.50 -8.95 15.93
N ASP A 28 2.62 -8.69 15.27
CA ASP A 28 3.60 -7.71 15.73
C ASP A 28 3.00 -6.29 15.69
N LEU A 29 2.36 -5.92 14.58
CA LEU A 29 1.67 -4.63 14.44
C LEU A 29 0.52 -4.49 15.44
N PHE A 30 -0.23 -5.56 15.70
CA PHE A 30 -1.29 -5.56 16.70
C PHE A 30 -0.74 -5.29 18.10
N ARG A 31 0.42 -5.85 18.47
CA ARG A 31 1.08 -5.54 19.75
C ARG A 31 1.51 -4.07 19.82
N THR A 32 2.08 -3.52 18.74
CA THR A 32 2.46 -2.10 18.65
C THR A 32 1.26 -1.18 18.93
N VAL A 33 0.14 -1.40 18.25
CA VAL A 33 -1.05 -0.54 18.44
C VAL A 33 -1.74 -0.75 19.78
N LEU A 34 -1.56 -1.89 20.46
CA LEU A 34 -2.06 -2.06 21.82
C LEU A 34 -1.24 -1.30 22.87
N ARG A 35 0.02 -0.95 22.55
CA ARG A 35 0.89 -0.17 23.43
C ARG A 35 0.62 1.33 23.39
N GLY A 36 -0.11 1.83 22.38
CA GLY A 36 -0.26 3.27 22.13
C GLY A 36 0.70 3.80 21.06
N ASN A 37 1.48 2.93 20.41
CA ASN A 37 2.55 3.34 19.50
C ASN A 37 2.06 3.57 18.08
N ILE A 38 2.85 4.31 17.31
CA ILE A 38 2.67 4.49 15.87
C ILE A 38 3.26 3.26 15.15
N ALA A 39 2.50 2.70 14.21
CA ALA A 39 2.96 1.66 13.31
C ALA A 39 2.99 2.16 11.86
N ILE A 40 4.08 1.88 11.15
CA ILE A 40 4.25 2.25 9.74
C ILE A 40 4.35 0.97 8.92
N LEU A 41 3.38 0.73 8.04
CA LEU A 41 3.34 -0.44 7.17
C LEU A 41 3.72 -0.07 5.73
N LEU A 42 4.95 -0.38 5.37
CA LEU A 42 5.53 -0.12 4.05
C LEU A 42 5.39 -1.34 3.16
N GLY A 43 5.31 -1.13 1.85
CA GLY A 43 5.42 -2.21 0.88
C GLY A 43 4.86 -1.80 -0.48
N PRO A 44 5.30 -2.41 -1.59
CA PRO A 44 4.79 -2.09 -2.92
C PRO A 44 3.28 -2.21 -3.05
N ARG A 45 2.71 -1.73 -4.17
CA ARG A 45 1.29 -1.96 -4.45
C ARG A 45 0.98 -3.45 -4.56
N ARG A 46 -0.24 -3.83 -4.16
CA ARG A 46 -0.79 -5.19 -4.30
C ARG A 46 -0.07 -6.30 -3.49
N VAL A 47 0.75 -5.94 -2.50
CA VAL A 47 1.40 -6.90 -1.58
C VAL A 47 0.58 -7.34 -0.36
N GLY A 48 -0.61 -6.75 -0.18
CA GLY A 48 -1.54 -7.11 0.90
C GLY A 48 -1.58 -6.16 2.11
N LYS A 49 -1.06 -4.93 2.00
CA LYS A 49 -1.10 -3.93 3.10
C LYS A 49 -2.52 -3.68 3.63
N THR A 50 -3.46 -3.37 2.74
CA THR A 50 -4.87 -3.15 3.11
C THR A 50 -5.50 -4.38 3.76
N SER A 51 -5.13 -5.59 3.32
CA SER A 51 -5.59 -6.85 3.95
C SER A 51 -5.10 -6.97 5.41
N VAL A 52 -3.82 -6.70 5.65
CA VAL A 52 -3.23 -6.71 7.01
C VAL A 52 -3.95 -5.69 7.90
N VAL A 53 -4.13 -4.46 7.41
CA VAL A 53 -4.81 -3.39 8.15
C VAL A 53 -6.28 -3.73 8.43
N ASN A 54 -6.97 -4.37 7.49
CA ASN A 54 -8.34 -4.83 7.68
C ASN A 54 -8.45 -5.83 8.83
N VAL A 55 -7.62 -6.87 8.81
CA VAL A 55 -7.58 -7.89 9.86
C VAL A 55 -7.28 -7.24 11.22
N ILE A 56 -6.30 -6.33 11.28
CA ILE A 56 -5.95 -5.62 12.51
C ILE A 56 -7.11 -4.78 13.03
N SER A 57 -7.77 -4.01 12.16
CA SER A 57 -8.92 -3.17 12.58
C SER A 57 -10.06 -4.00 13.16
N GLN A 58 -10.32 -5.19 12.61
CA GLN A 58 -11.32 -6.12 13.12
C GLN A 58 -10.88 -6.76 14.45
N LYS A 59 -9.64 -7.23 14.54
CA LYS A 59 -9.05 -7.79 15.77
C LYS A 59 -9.06 -6.76 16.91
N PHE A 60 -8.80 -5.50 16.58
CA PHE A 60 -8.84 -4.36 17.50
C PHE A 60 -10.26 -4.10 18.01
N ALA A 61 -11.24 -3.98 17.12
CA ALA A 61 -12.64 -3.70 17.50
C ALA A 61 -13.32 -4.82 18.31
N LYS A 62 -12.80 -6.05 18.27
CA LYS A 62 -13.28 -7.16 19.10
C LYS A 62 -12.92 -7.01 20.58
N ARG A 63 -11.91 -6.20 20.91
CA ARG A 63 -11.59 -5.92 22.31
C ARG A 63 -12.60 -4.94 22.90
N ARG A 64 -12.97 -5.18 24.16
CA ARG A 64 -13.94 -4.34 24.86
C ARG A 64 -13.44 -2.89 24.87
N ASN A 65 -14.30 -1.94 24.51
CA ASN A 65 -13.99 -0.50 24.54
C ASN A 65 -12.82 -0.06 23.64
N HIS A 66 -12.47 -0.84 22.62
CA HIS A 66 -11.50 -0.48 21.58
C HIS A 66 -12.22 0.01 20.33
N HIS A 67 -11.80 1.15 19.78
CA HIS A 67 -12.47 1.76 18.63
C HIS A 67 -11.49 2.27 17.58
N TYR A 68 -11.81 2.07 16.30
CA TYR A 68 -10.96 2.54 15.19
C TYR A 68 -11.70 3.47 14.23
N ILE A 69 -10.94 4.34 13.57
CA ILE A 69 -11.37 5.18 12.45
C ILE A 69 -10.37 4.98 11.31
N TYR A 70 -10.87 4.61 10.14
CA TYR A 70 -10.07 4.24 8.98
C TYR A 70 -10.26 5.23 7.82
N PHE A 71 -9.18 5.92 7.46
CA PHE A 71 -9.08 6.82 6.32
C PHE A 71 -8.33 6.12 5.18
N ASN A 72 -8.86 6.24 3.96
CA ASN A 72 -8.25 5.62 2.78
C ASN A 72 -8.05 6.64 1.66
N PHE A 73 -6.78 6.89 1.32
CA PHE A 73 -6.36 7.85 0.32
C PHE A 73 -5.94 7.24 -1.02
N SER A 74 -6.12 5.93 -1.21
CA SER A 74 -5.73 5.21 -2.44
C SER A 74 -6.27 5.83 -3.73
N ARG A 75 -7.52 6.32 -3.71
CA ARG A 75 -8.15 6.98 -4.88
C ARG A 75 -7.44 8.27 -5.31
N PHE A 76 -6.62 8.85 -4.44
CA PHE A 76 -5.97 10.13 -4.66
C PHE A 76 -4.48 9.99 -5.01
N ILE A 77 -3.93 8.77 -5.17
CA ILE A 77 -2.50 8.61 -5.41
C ILE A 77 -2.03 9.41 -6.65
N GLY A 78 -2.81 9.43 -7.73
CA GLY A 78 -2.51 10.22 -8.92
C GLY A 78 -2.80 11.73 -8.82
N ALA A 79 -3.27 12.23 -7.69
CA ALA A 79 -4.09 13.45 -7.68
C ALA A 79 -3.42 14.84 -7.62
N ARG A 80 -2.12 15.12 -7.80
CA ARG A 80 -1.48 16.48 -7.62
C ARG A 80 -1.74 17.25 -6.30
N ALA A 81 -2.98 17.42 -5.85
CA ALA A 81 -3.41 18.06 -4.62
C ALA A 81 -4.67 17.37 -4.06
N ILE A 82 -4.80 17.33 -2.74
CA ILE A 82 -6.04 16.96 -2.03
C ILE A 82 -6.47 18.10 -1.10
N SER A 83 -7.71 18.06 -0.65
CA SER A 83 -8.32 19.04 0.26
C SER A 83 -8.78 18.37 1.56
N ILE A 84 -9.18 19.17 2.55
CA ILE A 84 -9.79 18.66 3.79
C ILE A 84 -11.08 17.86 3.52
N ALA A 85 -11.79 18.14 2.42
CA ALA A 85 -12.98 17.40 2.03
C ALA A 85 -12.69 15.91 1.69
N ASP A 86 -11.44 15.62 1.33
CA ASP A 86 -10.98 14.28 0.98
C ASP A 86 -10.61 13.43 2.22
N ILE A 87 -10.47 14.08 3.38
CA ILE A 87 -10.18 13.42 4.66
C ILE A 87 -11.50 12.99 5.29
N GLU A 88 -11.95 11.80 4.92
CA GLU A 88 -13.21 11.23 5.38
C GLU A 88 -13.01 9.77 5.81
N PRO A 89 -13.58 9.36 6.97
CA PRO A 89 -13.59 7.97 7.38
C PRO A 89 -14.29 7.10 6.32
N LYS A 90 -13.62 6.03 5.87
CA LYS A 90 -14.21 5.00 5.01
C LYS A 90 -14.67 3.77 5.75
N ARG A 91 -14.15 3.56 6.95
CA ARG A 91 -14.64 2.52 7.85
C ARG A 91 -14.38 2.93 9.29
N THR A 92 -15.20 2.44 10.21
CA THR A 92 -15.00 2.63 11.65
C THR A 92 -15.76 1.55 12.40
N SER A 93 -15.38 1.29 13.65
CA SER A 93 -16.18 0.50 14.61
C SER A 93 -17.31 1.31 15.25
N LEU A 94 -17.46 2.59 14.91
CA LEU A 94 -18.41 3.54 15.48
C LEU A 94 -19.57 3.80 14.51
N LYS A 95 -20.63 4.44 15.00
CA LYS A 95 -21.69 4.93 14.10
C LYS A 95 -21.14 6.11 13.31
N LEU A 96 -21.22 6.03 11.98
CA LEU A 96 -20.73 7.06 11.05
C LEU A 96 -21.88 7.51 10.15
N ILE A 97 -22.03 8.83 10.03
CA ILE A 97 -22.90 9.47 9.04
C ILE A 97 -22.02 10.44 8.25
N THR A 98 -22.05 10.34 6.92
CA THR A 98 -21.24 11.20 6.04
C THR A 98 -22.14 12.07 5.17
N THR A 99 -21.79 13.35 5.06
CA THR A 99 -22.39 14.28 4.10
C THR A 99 -21.29 14.85 3.18
N SER A 100 -21.68 15.64 2.19
CA SER A 100 -20.71 16.34 1.34
C SER A 100 -19.84 17.32 2.12
N LYS A 101 -20.39 17.97 3.16
CA LYS A 101 -19.74 19.04 3.92
C LYS A 101 -19.19 18.61 5.28
N SER A 102 -19.58 17.46 5.80
CA SER A 102 -19.14 16.99 7.12
C SER A 102 -19.22 15.47 7.26
N TYR A 103 -18.68 14.94 8.36
CA TYR A 103 -19.01 13.60 8.84
C TYR A 103 -19.24 13.61 10.34
N VAL A 104 -20.18 12.79 10.81
CA VAL A 104 -20.53 12.67 12.22
C VAL A 104 -20.14 11.28 12.71
N ILE A 105 -19.37 11.23 13.80
CA ILE A 105 -19.04 10.00 14.50
C ILE A 105 -19.72 10.03 15.87
N SER A 106 -20.44 8.96 16.19
CA SER A 106 -21.07 8.80 17.51
C SER A 106 -20.43 7.68 18.32
N LEU A 107 -20.05 7.99 19.56
CA LEU A 107 -19.48 7.07 20.54
C LEU A 107 -20.16 7.30 21.89
N LYS A 108 -20.76 6.24 22.47
CA LYS A 108 -21.45 6.28 23.78
C LYS A 108 -22.46 7.43 23.94
N GLY A 109 -23.21 7.72 22.87
CA GLY A 109 -24.23 8.78 22.86
C GLY A 109 -23.68 10.20 22.58
N ILE A 110 -22.35 10.39 22.58
CA ILE A 110 -21.72 11.64 22.18
C ILE A 110 -21.54 11.62 20.65
N SER A 111 -22.03 12.64 19.96
CA SER A 111 -21.84 12.80 18.52
C SER A 111 -20.91 13.98 18.24
N VAL A 112 -19.88 13.75 17.45
CA VAL A 112 -18.94 14.78 17.00
C VAL A 112 -19.11 14.95 15.50
N GLU A 113 -19.49 16.14 15.08
CA GLU A 113 -19.47 16.54 13.68
C GLU A 113 -18.11 17.14 13.32
N VAL A 114 -17.49 16.62 12.27
CA VAL A 114 -16.29 17.19 11.65
C VAL A 114 -16.67 17.85 10.35
N ARG A 115 -16.64 19.19 10.34
CA ARG A 115 -16.90 19.99 9.15
C ARG A 115 -15.68 20.03 8.25
N LYS A 116 -15.94 20.07 6.94
CA LYS A 116 -14.97 20.08 5.85
C LYS A 116 -15.06 21.38 5.04
N THR A 117 -15.56 22.45 5.66
CA THR A 117 -15.91 23.74 5.05
C THR A 117 -14.78 24.76 5.10
N SER A 118 -14.04 24.82 6.21
CA SER A 118 -12.79 25.58 6.34
C SER A 118 -11.73 24.77 7.07
N ILE A 119 -10.47 25.20 6.98
CA ILE A 119 -9.34 24.49 7.60
C ILE A 119 -9.39 24.64 9.12
N GLU A 120 -9.76 25.81 9.60
CA GLU A 120 -9.88 26.12 11.02
C GLU A 120 -10.98 25.27 11.67
N GLU A 121 -12.16 25.18 11.04
CA GLU A 121 -13.25 24.32 11.50
C GLU A 121 -12.85 22.85 11.47
N PHE A 122 -12.29 22.38 10.34
CA PHE A 122 -11.85 21.00 10.21
C PHE A 122 -10.83 20.62 11.28
N THR A 123 -9.82 21.46 11.50
CA THR A 123 -8.75 21.19 12.48
C THR A 123 -9.33 21.12 13.89
N SER A 124 -10.14 22.11 14.28
CA SER A 124 -10.81 22.14 15.60
C SER A 124 -11.74 20.95 15.82
N ASP A 125 -12.58 20.63 14.83
CA ASP A 125 -13.53 19.54 14.94
C ASP A 125 -12.82 18.16 14.93
N PHE A 126 -11.75 18.01 14.15
CA PHE A 126 -10.92 16.81 14.12
C PHE A 126 -10.20 16.58 15.46
N SER A 127 -9.59 17.62 16.04
CA SER A 127 -8.99 17.52 17.38
C SER A 127 -10.05 17.18 18.44
N THR A 128 -11.27 17.73 18.33
CA THR A 128 -12.39 17.37 19.20
C THR A 128 -12.79 15.90 19.04
N LEU A 129 -12.86 15.39 17.80
CA LEU A 129 -13.13 13.98 17.53
C LEU A 129 -12.09 13.07 18.17
N VAL A 130 -10.81 13.37 18.03
CA VAL A 130 -9.72 12.59 18.64
C VAL A 130 -9.83 12.63 20.16
N ARG A 131 -10.07 13.80 20.76
CA ARG A 131 -10.24 13.95 22.21
C ARG A 131 -11.40 13.09 22.73
N ILE A 132 -12.56 13.14 22.07
CA ILE A 132 -13.73 12.35 22.45
C ILE A 132 -13.45 10.85 22.28
N LEU A 133 -12.78 10.44 21.21
CA LEU A 133 -12.34 9.06 21.01
C LEU A 133 -11.42 8.61 22.17
N SER A 134 -10.44 9.44 22.54
CA SER A 134 -9.50 9.16 23.63
C SER A 134 -10.22 9.03 24.98
N GLN A 135 -11.08 9.98 25.35
CA GLN A 135 -11.78 9.96 26.64
C GLN A 135 -12.78 8.80 26.78
N ASN A 136 -13.29 8.29 25.66
CA ASN A 136 -14.38 7.31 25.67
C ASN A 136 -13.96 5.90 25.23
N SER A 137 -12.68 5.67 24.95
CA SER A 137 -12.14 4.35 24.59
C SER A 137 -11.01 3.93 25.53
N GLU A 138 -10.86 2.62 25.73
CA GLU A 138 -9.69 2.06 26.42
C GLU A 138 -8.47 2.23 25.52
N ARG A 139 -8.65 1.96 24.22
CA ARG A 139 -7.71 2.30 23.16
C ARG A 139 -8.44 2.78 21.91
N GLY A 140 -7.94 3.86 21.33
CA GLY A 140 -8.36 4.33 20.00
C GLY A 140 -7.32 4.00 18.94
N LEU A 141 -7.76 3.81 17.69
CA LEU A 141 -6.88 3.53 16.56
C LEU A 141 -7.26 4.40 15.36
N LEU A 142 -6.36 5.28 14.93
CA LEU A 142 -6.50 6.02 13.68
C LEU A 142 -5.67 5.34 12.59
N ILE A 143 -6.26 5.08 11.45
CA ILE A 143 -5.59 4.39 10.35
C ILE A 143 -5.62 5.28 9.12
N PHE A 144 -4.45 5.52 8.54
CA PHE A 144 -4.26 6.32 7.34
C PHE A 144 -3.64 5.43 6.25
N ASP A 145 -4.49 4.86 5.38
CA ASP A 145 -4.06 4.00 4.27
C ASP A 145 -3.64 4.88 3.07
N GLU A 146 -2.43 4.62 2.53
CA GLU A 146 -1.76 5.44 1.51
C GLU A 146 -1.48 6.88 1.99
N ALA A 147 -0.97 6.99 3.22
CA ALA A 147 -0.75 8.25 3.93
C ALA A 147 0.24 9.21 3.25
N GLN A 148 1.11 8.74 2.35
CA GLN A 148 2.00 9.62 1.59
C GLN A 148 1.23 10.64 0.74
N VAL A 149 -0.05 10.38 0.45
CA VAL A 149 -0.93 11.32 -0.24
C VAL A 149 -1.12 12.61 0.56
N LEU A 150 -1.09 12.55 1.89
CA LEU A 150 -1.27 13.69 2.78
C LEU A 150 -0.21 14.78 2.59
N ALA A 151 0.97 14.44 2.02
CA ALA A 151 1.99 15.40 1.64
C ALA A 151 1.50 16.44 0.61
N ARG A 152 0.38 16.17 -0.08
CA ARG A 152 -0.23 17.04 -1.08
C ARG A 152 -1.53 17.68 -0.59
N LEU A 153 -1.79 17.63 0.71
CA LEU A 153 -2.90 18.35 1.32
C LEU A 153 -2.67 19.86 1.21
N LYS A 154 -3.60 20.54 0.54
CA LYS A 154 -3.53 21.98 0.37
C LYS A 154 -3.86 22.70 1.68
N ASN A 155 -3.07 23.73 1.96
CA ASN A 155 -3.31 24.73 3.01
C ASN A 155 -3.34 24.18 4.45
N LEU A 156 -3.08 22.89 4.66
CA LEU A 156 -2.99 22.27 5.98
C LEU A 156 -1.82 21.28 6.00
N ASP A 157 -0.89 21.47 6.93
CA ASP A 157 0.13 20.47 7.26
C ASP A 157 -0.44 19.49 8.31
N PHE A 158 -0.95 18.35 7.84
CA PHE A 158 -1.58 17.35 8.70
C PHE A 158 -0.63 16.77 9.77
N ARG A 159 0.69 16.99 9.64
CA ARG A 159 1.68 16.58 10.66
C ARG A 159 1.47 17.28 11.99
N GLY A 160 0.96 18.51 12.00
CA GLY A 160 0.63 19.21 13.24
C GLY A 160 -0.43 18.46 14.06
N LEU A 161 -1.45 17.92 13.39
CA LEU A 161 -2.47 17.08 14.02
C LEU A 161 -1.89 15.73 14.49
N ILE A 162 -1.02 15.10 13.70
CA ILE A 162 -0.33 13.86 14.10
C ILE A 162 0.50 14.10 15.37
N GLN A 163 1.20 15.23 15.44
CA GLN A 163 1.98 15.62 16.62
C GLN A 163 1.07 15.87 17.82
N GLU A 164 0.00 16.66 17.68
CA GLU A 164 -0.97 16.90 18.75
C GLU A 164 -1.49 15.56 19.32
N ILE A 165 -1.83 14.62 18.44
CA ILE A 165 -2.31 13.29 18.82
C ILE A 165 -1.27 12.55 19.67
N THR A 166 -0.04 12.51 19.17
CA THR A 166 1.07 11.75 19.78
C THR A 166 1.44 12.33 21.14
N ASP A 167 1.45 13.65 21.28
CA ASP A 167 1.86 14.34 22.50
C ASP A 167 0.75 14.31 23.58
N SER A 168 -0.53 14.29 23.16
CA SER A 168 -1.66 14.51 24.09
C SER A 168 -2.45 13.24 24.45
N TYR A 169 -2.47 12.21 23.59
CA TYR A 169 -3.38 11.07 23.75
C TYR A 169 -2.65 9.72 23.74
N PRO A 170 -2.03 9.30 24.86
CA PRO A 170 -1.23 8.05 24.93
C PRO A 170 -2.04 6.76 24.70
N ASN A 171 -3.38 6.85 24.75
CA ASN A 171 -4.28 5.74 24.45
C ASN A 171 -4.72 5.69 22.97
N ILE A 172 -4.31 6.64 22.14
CA ILE A 172 -4.57 6.65 20.69
C ILE A 172 -3.34 6.18 19.93
N SER A 173 -3.49 5.06 19.23
CA SER A 173 -2.48 4.53 18.32
C SER A 173 -2.75 4.95 16.89
N MET A 174 -1.71 4.97 16.04
CA MET A 174 -1.84 5.29 14.62
C MET A 174 -1.22 4.21 13.74
N ILE A 175 -1.86 3.90 12.62
CA ILE A 175 -1.27 3.10 11.55
C ILE A 175 -1.17 3.97 10.30
N PHE A 176 0.03 4.10 9.75
CA PHE A 176 0.27 4.69 8.44
C PHE A 176 0.67 3.59 7.46
N THR A 177 0.00 3.49 6.31
CA THR A 177 0.48 2.63 5.23
C THR A 177 0.96 3.47 4.05
N GLY A 178 1.87 2.90 3.25
CA GLY A 178 2.27 3.55 2.00
C GLY A 178 2.76 2.57 0.95
N SER A 179 2.21 2.68 -0.26
CA SER A 179 2.70 1.97 -1.44
C SER A 179 3.97 2.55 -2.05
N MET A 180 4.33 3.77 -1.65
CA MET A 180 5.52 4.51 -2.05
C MET A 180 6.38 4.75 -0.79
N PRO A 181 7.19 3.75 -0.37
CA PRO A 181 7.77 3.75 0.97
C PRO A 181 8.65 4.97 1.27
N GLY A 182 9.49 5.38 0.32
CA GLY A 182 10.37 6.52 0.51
C GLY A 182 9.60 7.83 0.63
N LEU A 183 8.50 8.00 -0.11
CA LEU A 183 7.66 9.19 0.02
C LEU A 183 6.92 9.25 1.36
N LEU A 184 6.45 8.12 1.88
CA LEU A 184 5.81 8.10 3.20
C LEU A 184 6.83 8.43 4.29
N ILE A 185 8.01 7.81 4.25
CA ILE A 185 9.07 8.08 5.23
C ILE A 185 9.52 9.54 5.16
N GLU A 186 9.69 10.11 3.96
CA GLU A 186 10.04 11.53 3.80
C GLU A 186 8.93 12.45 4.34
N TYR A 187 7.66 12.10 4.13
CA TYR A 187 6.54 12.87 4.66
C TYR A 187 6.49 12.84 6.19
N LEU A 188 6.62 11.66 6.79
CA LEU A 188 6.57 11.47 8.24
C LEU A 188 7.85 11.93 8.96
N ASN A 189 9.00 11.90 8.29
CA ASN A 189 10.30 12.32 8.84
C ASN A 189 11.04 13.32 7.94
N PRO A 190 10.56 14.56 7.84
CA PRO A 190 11.13 15.56 6.93
C PRO A 190 12.47 16.16 7.38
N GLY A 191 12.99 15.83 8.58
CA GLY A 191 14.29 16.30 9.08
C GLY A 191 14.33 16.58 10.60
N PRO A 192 15.52 16.92 11.14
CA PRO A 192 15.75 17.12 12.58
C PRO A 192 15.02 18.33 13.18
N ASP A 193 14.72 19.34 12.38
CA ASP A 193 14.07 20.60 12.82
C ASP A 193 12.54 20.52 12.88
N LYS A 194 11.97 19.32 12.64
CA LYS A 194 10.52 19.09 12.56
C LYS A 194 10.06 18.05 13.58
N PRO A 195 8.74 18.01 13.89
CA PRO A 195 8.18 17.15 14.92
C PRO A 195 8.60 15.70 14.73
N ASN A 196 9.36 15.16 15.68
CA ASN A 196 9.95 13.83 15.56
C ASN A 196 9.01 12.75 16.14
N PHE A 197 7.78 12.67 15.64
CA PHE A 197 6.80 11.64 16.04
C PHE A 197 7.23 10.21 15.61
N MET A 198 8.28 10.10 14.79
CA MET A 198 8.91 8.83 14.43
C MET A 198 9.69 8.16 15.58
N ARG A 199 10.06 8.90 16.65
CA ARG A 199 10.90 8.36 17.75
C ARG A 199 10.32 7.12 18.42
N ALA A 200 8.99 7.00 18.48
CA ALA A 200 8.28 5.85 19.05
C ALA A 200 7.56 5.00 17.98
N SER A 201 7.88 5.21 16.69
CA SER A 201 7.26 4.46 15.60
C SER A 201 7.96 3.14 15.33
N GLU A 202 7.17 2.09 15.08
CA GLU A 202 7.68 0.79 14.64
C GLU A 202 7.38 0.62 13.14
N THR A 203 8.40 0.32 12.35
CA THR A 203 8.27 0.16 10.88
C THR A 203 8.23 -1.31 10.51
N PHE A 204 7.21 -1.68 9.75
CA PHE A 204 6.96 -3.01 9.21
C PHE A 204 7.01 -2.96 7.69
N THR A 205 7.66 -3.93 7.06
CA THR A 205 7.74 -3.99 5.59
C THR A 205 7.11 -5.27 5.07
N LEU A 206 6.18 -5.11 4.13
CA LEU A 206 5.62 -6.19 3.33
C LEU A 206 6.30 -6.25 1.98
N SER A 207 7.08 -7.31 1.80
CA SER A 207 7.75 -7.63 0.54
C SER A 207 6.83 -8.41 -0.41
N ARG A 208 7.23 -8.47 -1.67
CA ARG A 208 6.71 -9.44 -2.64
C ARG A 208 7.04 -10.86 -2.17
N TRP A 209 6.34 -11.85 -2.71
CA TRP A 209 6.70 -13.25 -2.49
C TRP A 209 7.94 -13.60 -3.31
N ASN A 210 8.83 -14.36 -2.69
CA ASN A 210 9.84 -15.09 -3.46
C ASN A 210 9.16 -16.25 -4.23
N VAL A 211 9.95 -16.96 -5.04
CA VAL A 211 9.43 -18.06 -5.88
C VAL A 211 8.81 -19.16 -5.02
N GLU A 212 9.47 -19.54 -3.93
CA GLU A 212 9.04 -20.62 -3.02
C GLU A 212 7.71 -20.26 -2.32
N GLU A 213 7.62 -19.06 -1.76
CA GLU A 213 6.42 -18.54 -1.07
C GLU A 213 5.22 -18.46 -2.02
N GLY A 214 5.43 -18.03 -3.26
CA GLY A 214 4.39 -17.94 -4.28
C GLY A 214 3.97 -19.32 -4.81
N LEU A 215 4.92 -20.24 -4.99
CA LEU A 215 4.66 -21.61 -5.42
C LEU A 215 3.81 -22.35 -4.37
N GLU A 216 4.19 -22.25 -3.09
CA GLU A 216 3.44 -22.89 -2.00
C GLU A 216 2.03 -22.30 -1.87
N PHE A 217 1.89 -20.98 -2.03
CA PHE A 217 0.58 -20.32 -2.07
C PHE A 217 -0.31 -20.89 -3.19
N LEU A 218 0.21 -20.99 -4.42
CA LEU A 218 -0.54 -21.54 -5.54
C LEU A 218 -0.92 -23.00 -5.32
N LYS A 219 0.01 -23.84 -4.84
CA LYS A 219 -0.23 -25.27 -4.57
C LYS A 219 -1.35 -25.47 -3.55
N LYS A 220 -1.27 -24.83 -2.38
CA LYS A 220 -2.31 -24.94 -1.34
C LYS A 220 -3.63 -24.34 -1.79
N GLY A 221 -3.57 -23.27 -2.57
CA GLY A 221 -4.76 -22.67 -3.17
C GLY A 221 -5.48 -23.66 -4.08
N PHE A 222 -4.80 -24.24 -5.07
CA PHE A 222 -5.42 -25.20 -5.99
C PHE A 222 -5.92 -26.47 -5.28
N GLU A 223 -5.16 -26.98 -4.31
CA GLU A 223 -5.59 -28.11 -3.47
C GLU A 223 -6.91 -27.81 -2.76
N SER A 224 -7.09 -26.60 -2.21
CA SER A 224 -8.33 -26.19 -1.55
C SER A 224 -9.55 -26.14 -2.48
N TYR A 225 -9.34 -26.06 -3.80
CA TYR A 225 -10.38 -26.13 -4.83
C TYR A 225 -10.46 -27.50 -5.51
N GLY A 226 -9.75 -28.51 -5.02
CA GLY A 226 -9.72 -29.86 -5.60
C GLY A 226 -9.02 -29.94 -6.96
N ILE A 227 -8.17 -28.96 -7.28
CA ILE A 227 -7.40 -28.93 -8.53
C ILE A 227 -6.01 -29.48 -8.26
N SER A 228 -5.66 -30.60 -8.90
CA SER A 228 -4.32 -31.17 -8.85
C SER A 228 -3.48 -30.61 -9.99
N VAL A 229 -2.38 -29.92 -9.65
CA VAL A 229 -1.40 -29.43 -10.62
C VAL A 229 -0.15 -30.31 -10.56
N ARG A 230 0.14 -31.03 -11.65
CA ARG A 230 1.32 -31.92 -11.75
C ARG A 230 2.59 -31.18 -12.15
N ASN A 231 2.46 -30.09 -12.90
CA ASN A 231 3.59 -29.35 -13.44
C ASN A 231 3.92 -28.15 -12.55
N GLU A 232 4.79 -28.34 -11.57
CA GLU A 232 5.22 -27.27 -10.65
C GLU A 232 6.06 -26.19 -11.35
N LEU A 233 6.74 -26.53 -12.45
CA LEU A 233 7.54 -25.57 -13.23
C LEU A 233 6.67 -24.45 -13.84
N GLU A 234 5.43 -24.77 -14.25
CA GLU A 234 4.48 -23.75 -14.75
C GLU A 234 4.02 -22.81 -13.62
N LEU A 235 3.89 -23.31 -12.40
CA LEU A 235 3.54 -22.48 -11.24
C LEU A 235 4.70 -21.57 -10.85
N GLU A 236 5.93 -22.09 -10.80
CA GLU A 236 7.12 -21.27 -10.58
C GLU A 236 7.27 -20.19 -11.65
N ARG A 237 7.06 -20.56 -12.91
CA ARG A 237 7.07 -19.64 -14.04
C ARG A 237 6.05 -18.52 -13.85
N ALA A 238 4.82 -18.86 -13.46
CA ALA A 238 3.79 -17.86 -13.18
C ALA A 238 4.22 -16.90 -12.06
N VAL A 239 4.80 -17.40 -10.97
CA VAL A 239 5.29 -16.56 -9.85
C VAL A 239 6.40 -15.62 -10.31
N LYS A 240 7.38 -16.14 -11.07
CA LYS A 240 8.51 -15.37 -11.60
C LYS A 240 8.03 -14.28 -12.57
N GLU A 241 7.19 -14.64 -13.54
CA GLU A 241 6.70 -13.72 -14.57
C GLU A 241 5.68 -12.70 -14.04
N LEU A 242 4.94 -13.03 -12.97
CA LEU A 242 4.05 -12.08 -12.26
C LEU A 242 4.79 -11.28 -11.17
N GLY A 243 6.13 -11.37 -11.14
CA GLY A 243 7.00 -10.53 -10.31
C GLY A 243 6.88 -10.78 -8.81
N GLY A 244 6.34 -11.93 -8.39
CA GLY A 244 6.12 -12.23 -6.97
C GLY A 244 5.02 -11.41 -6.31
N ILE A 245 4.19 -10.67 -7.07
CA ILE A 245 3.19 -9.76 -6.49
C ILE A 245 1.96 -10.56 -6.06
N PRO A 246 1.61 -10.60 -4.75
CA PRO A 246 0.49 -11.39 -4.24
C PRO A 246 -0.84 -11.17 -4.95
N GLY A 247 -1.19 -9.92 -5.25
CA GLY A 247 -2.43 -9.60 -5.97
C GLY A 247 -2.49 -10.20 -7.38
N PHE A 248 -1.38 -10.20 -8.12
CA PHE A 248 -1.33 -10.77 -9.48
C PHE A 248 -1.32 -12.31 -9.44
N ILE A 249 -0.57 -12.90 -8.51
CA ILE A 249 -0.52 -14.36 -8.31
C ILE A 249 -1.89 -14.90 -7.86
N SER A 250 -2.59 -14.17 -7.00
CA SER A 250 -3.96 -14.52 -6.60
C SER A 250 -4.95 -14.40 -7.76
N TYR A 251 -4.83 -13.35 -8.59
CA TYR A 251 -5.63 -13.22 -9.82
C TYR A 251 -5.40 -14.41 -10.76
N TYR A 252 -4.14 -14.81 -10.96
CA TYR A 252 -3.79 -16.01 -11.73
C TYR A 252 -4.48 -17.26 -11.21
N GLY A 253 -4.46 -17.50 -9.89
CA GLY A 253 -5.15 -18.64 -9.28
C GLY A 253 -6.66 -18.65 -9.57
N ILE A 254 -7.32 -17.48 -9.48
CA ILE A 254 -8.75 -17.33 -9.83
C ILE A 254 -8.99 -17.66 -11.30
N THR A 255 -8.16 -17.14 -12.19
CA THR A 255 -8.29 -17.35 -13.64
C THR A 255 -8.14 -18.82 -14.01
N VAL A 256 -7.17 -19.53 -13.42
CA VAL A 256 -7.02 -20.99 -13.59
C VAL A 256 -8.27 -21.72 -13.13
N ILE A 257 -8.79 -21.41 -11.94
CA ILE A 257 -10.01 -22.05 -11.40
C ILE A 257 -11.19 -21.84 -12.34
N ASN A 258 -11.38 -20.63 -12.85
CA ASN A 258 -12.48 -20.31 -13.74
C ASN A 258 -12.38 -21.11 -15.05
N LEU A 259 -11.20 -21.16 -15.67
CA LEU A 259 -10.96 -21.93 -16.90
C LEU A 259 -11.21 -23.43 -16.69
N VAL A 260 -10.72 -23.99 -15.59
CA VAL A 260 -10.91 -25.41 -15.26
C VAL A 260 -12.39 -25.73 -15.05
N ARG A 261 -13.13 -24.86 -14.35
CA ARG A 261 -14.58 -25.02 -14.15
C ARG A 261 -15.37 -24.87 -15.45
N SER A 262 -14.87 -24.14 -16.43
CA SER A 262 -15.42 -24.06 -17.78
C SER A 262 -15.05 -25.26 -18.68
N GLY A 263 -14.40 -26.30 -18.14
CA GLY A 263 -14.06 -27.53 -18.85
C GLY A 263 -12.70 -27.51 -19.54
N VAL A 264 -11.86 -26.49 -19.32
CA VAL A 264 -10.49 -26.46 -19.85
C VAL A 264 -9.59 -27.38 -19.01
N PRO A 265 -8.85 -28.34 -19.60
CA PRO A 265 -7.89 -29.15 -18.87
C PRO A 265 -6.86 -28.29 -18.14
N VAL A 266 -6.45 -28.68 -16.92
CA VAL A 266 -5.56 -27.89 -16.04
C VAL A 266 -4.29 -27.48 -16.78
N GLU A 267 -3.66 -28.41 -17.51
CA GLU A 267 -2.43 -28.20 -18.25
C GLU A 267 -2.57 -27.13 -19.35
N LYS A 268 -3.77 -26.94 -19.91
CA LYS A 268 -4.09 -25.87 -20.87
C LYS A 268 -4.54 -24.59 -20.17
N ALA A 269 -5.14 -24.69 -18.99
CA ALA A 269 -5.61 -23.55 -18.21
C ALA A 269 -4.45 -22.73 -17.64
N LEU A 270 -3.37 -23.38 -17.15
CA LEU A 270 -2.21 -22.71 -16.57
C LEU A 270 -1.56 -21.67 -17.51
N PRO A 271 -1.12 -22.00 -18.74
CA PRO A 271 -0.49 -21.02 -19.62
C PRO A 271 -1.48 -19.96 -20.11
N ARG A 272 -2.76 -20.30 -20.33
CA ARG A 272 -3.79 -19.32 -20.72
C ARG A 272 -4.04 -18.29 -19.61
N ALA A 273 -4.16 -18.76 -18.38
CA ALA A 273 -4.35 -17.89 -17.22
C ALA A 273 -3.13 -16.98 -16.97
N LEU A 274 -1.92 -17.47 -17.25
CA LEU A 274 -0.71 -16.66 -17.12
C LEU A 274 -0.74 -15.48 -18.09
N GLU A 275 -1.06 -15.73 -19.36
CA GLU A 275 -1.17 -14.67 -20.37
C GLU A 275 -2.29 -13.67 -20.04
N GLU A 276 -3.45 -14.14 -19.56
CA GLU A 276 -4.51 -13.27 -19.06
C GLU A 276 -4.06 -12.41 -17.86
N SER A 277 -3.33 -13.01 -16.92
CA SER A 277 -2.85 -12.34 -15.72
C SER A 277 -1.77 -11.31 -16.01
N LYS A 278 -0.89 -11.58 -16.99
CA LYS A 278 0.08 -10.59 -17.49
C LYS A 278 -0.61 -9.39 -18.10
N ARG A 279 -1.62 -9.59 -18.96
CA ARG A 279 -2.39 -8.48 -19.54
C ARG A 279 -3.03 -7.62 -18.46
N TYR A 280 -3.66 -8.25 -17.47
CA TYR A 280 -4.22 -7.55 -16.32
C TYR A 280 -3.13 -6.77 -15.56
N ALA A 281 -1.99 -7.38 -15.30
CA ALA A 281 -0.90 -6.73 -14.57
C ALA A 281 -0.24 -5.57 -15.35
N LEU A 282 -0.12 -5.69 -16.69
CA LEU A 282 0.34 -4.62 -17.57
C LEU A 282 -0.60 -3.40 -17.49
N GLU A 283 -1.91 -3.62 -17.55
CA GLU A 283 -2.90 -2.54 -17.40
C GLU A 283 -2.80 -1.86 -16.03
N GLU A 284 -2.61 -2.64 -14.97
CA GLU A 284 -2.47 -2.13 -13.61
C GLU A 284 -1.18 -1.31 -13.41
N TRP A 285 -0.05 -1.77 -13.98
CA TRP A 285 1.19 -0.99 -13.99
C TRP A 285 1.09 0.27 -14.85
N LYS A 286 0.37 0.21 -15.97
CA LYS A 286 0.10 1.39 -16.81
C LYS A 286 -0.66 2.46 -16.04
N LYS A 287 -1.73 2.09 -15.31
CA LYS A 287 -2.47 3.01 -14.44
C LYS A 287 -1.58 3.62 -13.35
N ASP A 288 -0.70 2.82 -12.75
CA ASP A 288 0.23 3.28 -11.71
C ASP A 288 1.26 4.27 -12.25
N LEU A 289 1.79 3.99 -13.44
CA LEU A 289 2.72 4.88 -14.15
C LEU A 289 2.02 6.19 -14.56
N GLU A 290 0.80 6.13 -15.11
CA GLU A 290 -0.01 7.30 -15.44
C GLU A 290 -0.31 8.15 -14.20
N ALA A 291 -0.70 7.54 -13.09
CA ALA A 291 -0.93 8.23 -11.82
C ALA A 291 0.34 8.94 -11.32
N PHE A 292 1.50 8.27 -11.41
CA PHE A 292 2.79 8.89 -11.07
C PHE A 292 3.13 10.06 -11.99
N LEU A 293 3.02 9.88 -13.31
CA LEU A 293 3.34 10.93 -14.28
C LEU A 293 2.40 12.12 -14.19
N ASN A 294 1.14 11.92 -13.78
CA ASN A 294 0.24 13.02 -13.50
C ASN A 294 0.76 13.92 -12.37
N VAL A 295 1.44 13.34 -11.37
CA VAL A 295 2.04 14.08 -10.24
C VAL A 295 3.40 14.69 -10.59
N TYR A 296 4.29 13.91 -11.20
CA TYR A 296 5.70 14.27 -11.39
C TYR A 296 6.03 14.83 -12.79
N ASN A 297 5.03 14.91 -13.68
CA ASN A 297 4.98 15.58 -14.99
C ASN A 297 6.34 15.89 -15.66
N SER A 298 7.14 14.86 -15.94
CA SER A 298 8.41 15.02 -16.66
C SER A 298 8.69 13.80 -17.52
N PRO A 299 8.97 13.98 -18.82
CA PRO A 299 9.27 12.87 -19.73
C PRO A 299 10.58 12.16 -19.37
N ILE A 300 11.47 12.84 -18.63
CA ILE A 300 12.75 12.28 -18.18
C ILE A 300 12.54 11.02 -17.31
N TYR A 301 11.48 10.96 -16.49
CA TYR A 301 11.21 9.77 -15.68
C TYR A 301 11.00 8.53 -16.56
N VAL A 302 10.23 8.68 -17.64
CA VAL A 302 9.98 7.59 -18.59
C VAL A 302 11.27 7.18 -19.27
N GLU A 303 12.08 8.14 -19.73
CA GLU A 303 13.37 7.84 -20.36
C GLU A 303 14.35 7.10 -19.43
N VAL A 304 14.43 7.51 -18.16
CA VAL A 304 15.23 6.79 -17.15
C VAL A 304 14.75 5.35 -17.00
N MET A 305 13.44 5.16 -16.85
CA MET A 305 12.86 3.84 -16.68
C MET A 305 13.04 2.95 -17.92
N LYS A 306 12.91 3.50 -19.14
CA LYS A 306 13.20 2.78 -20.39
C LYS A 306 14.64 2.30 -20.46
N VAL A 307 15.61 3.18 -20.18
CA VAL A 307 17.04 2.82 -20.16
C VAL A 307 17.31 1.68 -19.16
N LEU A 308 16.71 1.75 -17.97
CA LEU A 308 16.86 0.71 -16.94
C LEU A 308 16.17 -0.61 -17.34
N ALA A 309 14.99 -0.54 -17.96
CA ALA A 309 14.25 -1.72 -18.43
C ALA A 309 15.05 -2.47 -19.51
N SER A 310 15.51 -1.77 -20.55
CA SER A 310 16.27 -2.37 -21.66
C SER A 310 17.67 -2.85 -21.26
N SER A 311 18.19 -2.40 -20.12
CA SER A 311 19.52 -2.82 -19.63
C SER A 311 19.47 -4.03 -18.70
N TYR A 312 18.28 -4.44 -18.23
CA TYR A 312 18.13 -5.60 -17.36
C TYR A 312 18.65 -6.88 -18.05
N PRO A 313 19.38 -7.79 -17.34
CA PRO A 313 19.60 -7.85 -15.89
C PRO A 313 20.75 -6.98 -15.36
N THR A 314 21.39 -6.17 -16.20
CA THR A 314 22.52 -5.32 -15.78
C THR A 314 22.02 -4.10 -15.00
N ALA A 315 22.40 -4.00 -13.73
CA ALA A 315 22.20 -2.78 -12.94
C ALA A 315 23.19 -1.69 -13.35
N LEU A 316 22.71 -0.44 -13.50
CA LEU A 316 23.49 0.67 -14.04
C LEU A 316 23.79 1.74 -12.99
N LYS A 317 24.98 2.34 -13.03
CA LYS A 317 25.28 3.58 -12.30
C LYS A 317 24.51 4.77 -12.90
N GLY A 318 24.23 5.78 -12.10
CA GLY A 318 23.50 6.98 -12.57
C GLY A 318 24.13 7.67 -13.80
N ALA A 319 25.46 7.72 -13.88
CA ALA A 319 26.18 8.25 -15.04
C ALA A 319 26.03 7.39 -16.31
N GLU A 320 25.86 6.07 -16.16
CA GLU A 320 25.61 5.16 -17.28
C GLU A 320 24.18 5.31 -17.79
N VAL A 321 23.21 5.46 -16.87
CA VAL A 321 21.83 5.80 -17.24
C VAL A 321 21.82 7.07 -18.06
N TYR A 322 22.41 8.16 -17.55
CA TYR A 322 22.46 9.46 -18.25
C TYR A 322 23.03 9.35 -19.67
N ARG A 323 24.14 8.63 -19.86
CA ARG A 323 24.80 8.48 -21.17
C ARG A 323 23.98 7.69 -22.19
N ARG A 324 23.06 6.85 -21.74
CA ARG A 324 22.19 6.02 -22.60
C ARG A 324 20.84 6.66 -22.92
N MET A 325 20.55 7.84 -22.36
CA MET A 325 19.28 8.53 -22.57
C MET A 325 19.27 9.28 -23.91
N ASN A 326 18.19 9.09 -24.68
CA ASN A 326 17.93 9.91 -25.87
C ASN A 326 17.57 11.35 -25.51
N ARG A 327 16.80 11.51 -24.43
CA ARG A 327 16.44 12.82 -23.88
C ARG A 327 16.87 12.90 -22.42
N ALA A 328 18.02 13.53 -22.18
CA ALA A 328 18.62 13.68 -20.85
C ALA A 328 18.32 15.05 -20.22
N PRO A 329 18.42 15.18 -18.87
CA PRO A 329 18.51 16.49 -18.22
C PRO A 329 19.69 17.32 -18.73
N LYS A 330 19.63 18.66 -18.59
CA LYS A 330 20.72 19.55 -19.03
C LYS A 330 22.09 19.29 -18.38
N ARG A 331 22.10 18.75 -17.16
CA ARG A 331 23.32 18.46 -16.39
C ARG A 331 23.24 17.05 -15.86
N ILE A 332 24.36 16.32 -15.92
CA ILE A 332 24.45 14.94 -15.43
C ILE A 332 24.00 14.80 -13.98
N GLN A 333 24.38 15.74 -13.10
CA GLN A 333 24.00 15.73 -11.69
C GLN A 333 22.48 15.75 -11.45
N HIS A 334 21.68 16.24 -12.41
CA HIS A 334 20.23 16.25 -12.26
C HIS A 334 19.62 14.86 -12.40
N ILE A 335 20.34 13.87 -12.95
CA ILE A 335 19.84 12.49 -13.07
C ILE A 335 19.50 11.89 -11.71
N TYR A 336 20.29 12.23 -10.68
CA TYR A 336 20.13 11.70 -9.33
C TYR A 336 18.82 12.14 -8.69
N LYS A 337 18.28 13.31 -9.07
CA LYS A 337 16.93 13.73 -8.63
C LYS A 337 15.86 12.79 -9.18
N TYR A 338 15.98 12.37 -10.44
CA TYR A 338 15.00 11.48 -11.06
C TYR A 338 15.10 10.07 -10.50
N LEU A 339 16.33 9.58 -10.30
CA LEU A 339 16.59 8.27 -9.68
C LEU A 339 16.08 8.24 -8.23
N ASP A 340 16.36 9.26 -7.42
CA ASP A 340 15.88 9.38 -6.04
C ASP A 340 14.35 9.31 -5.96
N VAL A 341 13.64 10.07 -6.80
CA VAL A 341 12.17 10.05 -6.82
C VAL A 341 11.63 8.68 -7.25
N LEU A 342 12.20 8.07 -8.29
CA LEU A 342 11.77 6.74 -8.76
C LEU A 342 12.01 5.66 -7.71
N GLU A 343 13.10 5.76 -6.96
CA GLU A 343 13.43 4.86 -5.86
C GLU A 343 12.47 5.05 -4.68
N LYS A 344 12.20 6.29 -4.28
CA LYS A 344 11.24 6.62 -3.23
C LYS A 344 9.82 6.14 -3.54
N VAL A 345 9.42 6.22 -4.81
CA VAL A 345 8.15 5.68 -5.30
C VAL A 345 8.17 4.14 -5.36
N GLY A 346 9.33 3.54 -5.52
CA GLY A 346 9.52 2.08 -5.55
C GLY A 346 9.40 1.47 -6.95
N PHE A 347 9.52 2.27 -8.02
CA PHE A 347 9.61 1.75 -9.39
C PHE A 347 10.99 1.18 -9.71
N ILE A 348 12.04 1.69 -9.05
CA ILE A 348 13.40 1.18 -9.18
C ILE A 348 13.95 0.76 -7.82
N ARG A 349 14.98 -0.07 -7.86
CA ARG A 349 15.82 -0.46 -6.71
C ARG A 349 17.22 0.07 -6.91
N SER A 350 17.95 0.24 -5.82
CA SER A 350 19.36 0.53 -5.85
C SER A 350 20.15 -0.29 -4.84
N GLU A 351 21.40 -0.59 -5.20
CA GLU A 351 22.39 -1.21 -4.32
C GLU A 351 23.79 -0.79 -4.81
N GLY A 352 24.65 -0.31 -3.89
CA GLY A 352 26.00 0.14 -4.24
C GLY A 352 26.05 1.24 -5.31
N GLY A 353 25.02 2.10 -5.38
CA GLY A 353 24.91 3.18 -6.38
C GLY A 353 24.57 2.71 -7.80
N LYS A 354 24.15 1.45 -7.95
CA LYS A 354 23.60 0.90 -9.20
C LYS A 354 22.09 0.73 -9.09
N TYR A 355 21.38 0.94 -10.20
CA TYR A 355 19.92 0.97 -10.26
C TYR A 355 19.37 -0.06 -11.25
N TRP A 356 18.20 -0.63 -10.94
CA TRP A 356 17.46 -1.53 -11.84
C TRP A 356 15.95 -1.49 -11.56
N ILE A 357 15.14 -1.98 -12.51
CA ILE A 357 13.72 -2.25 -12.30
C ILE A 357 13.58 -3.72 -11.92
N GLU A 358 13.09 -3.99 -10.71
CA GLU A 358 12.92 -5.35 -10.16
C GLU A 358 11.78 -6.10 -10.86
N ASP A 359 10.69 -5.41 -11.18
CA ASP A 359 9.45 -6.01 -11.69
C ASP A 359 9.51 -6.37 -13.19
N PRO A 360 9.28 -7.64 -13.57
CA PRO A 360 9.33 -8.07 -14.98
C PRO A 360 8.27 -7.40 -15.85
N ILE A 361 7.06 -7.20 -15.33
CA ILE A 361 5.94 -6.65 -16.11
C ILE A 361 6.10 -5.15 -16.28
N LEU A 362 6.61 -4.44 -15.26
CA LEU A 362 6.98 -3.04 -15.41
C LEU A 362 8.07 -2.87 -16.48
N ARG A 363 9.06 -3.78 -16.55
CA ARG A 363 10.06 -3.76 -17.63
C ARG A 363 9.41 -3.96 -19.00
N GLU A 364 8.54 -4.97 -19.14
CA GLU A 364 7.81 -5.25 -20.37
C GLU A 364 6.97 -4.05 -20.84
N LEU A 365 6.32 -3.33 -19.92
CA LEU A 365 5.57 -2.11 -20.25
C LEU A 365 6.44 -0.97 -20.83
N LEU A 366 7.74 -0.96 -20.50
CA LEU A 366 8.68 0.11 -20.84
C LEU A 366 9.54 -0.19 -22.07
N THR A 367 9.62 -1.45 -22.49
CA THR A 367 10.31 -1.92 -23.69
C THR A 367 9.36 -2.01 -24.86
#